data_AF-A0A2D2AYN6-F1
#
_entry.id   AF-A0A2D2AYN6-F1
#
_cell.length_a   1.000
_cell.length_b   1.000
_cell.length_c   1.000
_cell.angle_alpha   90.00
_cell.angle_beta   90.00
_cell.angle_gamma   90.00
#
_symmetry.space_group_name_H-M   'P 1'
#
loop_
_entity.id
_entity.type
_entity.pdbx_description
1 polymer ?
#
loop_
_entity_poly.entity_id
_entity_poly.type
_entity_poly.pdbx_seq_one_letter_code
_entity_poly.pdbx_strand_id
1 'polypeptide(L)'
;MRSPKPVEWLFGNPASALVLTILAATGLIGWFLGQVPFFLAAVGVVAGSYAFRAANRVNAYTAWKREWDAMGGARRASPPVPRRIMLGVAAWCVLAWLAVDSASDPAMQGPVALFWLGSAALVVIAAVRWAMKKRPKPQPRSMPVAVCVSGGAGSPSVASAMAALPAHLTSFIAREPLSS
;
A
#
# COMPACT_ATOMS: atom_id res chain seq x y z
N MET A 1 2.67 1.77 -16.53
CA MET A 1 3.42 0.90 -15.60
C MET A 1 2.96 -0.55 -15.82
N ARG A 2 3.83 -1.57 -15.81
CA ARG A 2 3.39 -2.98 -15.96
C ARG A 2 2.68 -3.45 -14.69
N SER A 3 1.60 -4.23 -14.83
CA SER A 3 0.92 -4.85 -13.68
C SER A 3 1.89 -5.78 -12.94
N PRO A 4 1.89 -5.77 -11.60
CA PRO A 4 2.56 -6.79 -10.81
C PRO A 4 2.02 -8.19 -11.14
N LYS A 5 2.89 -9.19 -11.03
CA LYS A 5 2.49 -10.61 -11.19
C LYS A 5 1.58 -11.05 -10.02
N PRO A 6 0.72 -12.07 -10.18
CA PRO A 6 -0.14 -12.57 -9.10
C PRO A 6 0.64 -12.97 -7.83
N VAL A 7 1.84 -13.52 -8.02
CA VAL A 7 2.77 -13.85 -6.93
C VAL A 7 3.23 -12.59 -6.20
N GLU A 8 3.58 -11.52 -6.92
CA GLU A 8 3.98 -10.25 -6.31
C GLU A 8 2.80 -9.61 -5.54
N TRP A 9 1.56 -9.83 -5.96
CA TRP A 9 0.37 -9.43 -5.21
C TRP A 9 0.21 -10.20 -3.90
N LEU A 10 0.46 -11.52 -3.92
CA LEU A 10 0.39 -12.34 -2.72
C LEU A 10 1.47 -11.94 -1.70
N PHE A 11 2.71 -11.76 -2.15
CA PHE A 11 3.85 -11.41 -1.28
C PHE A 11 3.95 -9.91 -0.95
N GLY A 12 3.35 -9.05 -1.79
CA GLY A 12 3.35 -7.60 -1.61
C GLY A 12 2.15 -7.07 -0.83
N ASN A 13 1.19 -7.92 -0.45
CA ASN A 13 0.13 -7.55 0.46
C ASN A 13 0.74 -7.18 1.84
N PRO A 14 0.37 -6.03 2.46
CA PRO A 14 0.90 -5.63 3.76
C PRO A 14 0.77 -6.71 4.84
N ALA A 15 -0.29 -7.53 4.81
CA ALA A 15 -0.47 -8.61 5.79
C ALA A 15 0.58 -9.73 5.61
N SER A 16 0.81 -10.20 4.39
CA SER A 16 1.80 -11.25 4.12
C SER A 16 3.23 -10.73 4.29
N ALA A 17 3.49 -9.49 3.87
CA ALA A 17 4.78 -8.85 4.11
C ALA A 17 5.09 -8.73 5.61
N LEU A 18 4.10 -8.38 6.44
CA LEU A 18 4.25 -8.34 7.90
C LEU A 18 4.59 -9.73 8.45
N VAL A 19 3.81 -10.75 8.09
CA VAL A 19 4.02 -12.14 8.55
C VAL A 19 5.41 -12.65 8.16
N LEU A 20 5.84 -12.42 6.92
CA LEU A 20 7.16 -12.82 6.45
C LEU A 20 8.29 -12.04 7.13
N THR A 21 8.06 -10.77 7.44
CA THR A 21 9.04 -9.96 8.20
C THR A 21 9.18 -10.48 9.63
N ILE A 22 8.07 -10.84 10.29
CA ILE A 22 8.09 -11.45 11.62
C ILE A 22 8.82 -12.79 11.57
N LEU A 23 8.46 -13.67 10.64
CA LEU A 23 9.13 -14.97 10.45
C LEU A 23 10.64 -14.82 10.21
N ALA A 24 11.04 -13.86 9.36
CA ALA A 24 12.44 -13.57 9.11
C ALA A 24 13.16 -13.09 10.37
N ALA A 25 12.56 -12.16 11.12
CA ALA A 25 13.12 -11.64 12.37
C ALA A 25 13.23 -12.73 13.45
N THR A 26 12.17 -13.53 13.65
CA THR A 26 12.17 -14.64 14.60
C THR A 26 13.20 -15.71 14.21
N GLY A 27 13.31 -16.05 12.92
CA GLY A 27 14.32 -16.98 12.43
C GLY A 27 15.75 -16.48 12.67
N LEU A 28 15.98 -15.17 12.49
CA LEU A 28 17.28 -14.54 12.75
C LEU A 28 17.65 -14.57 14.23
N ILE A 29 16.69 -14.25 15.11
CA ILE A 29 16.86 -14.31 16.58
C ILE A 29 17.12 -15.74 17.02
N GLY A 30 16.33 -16.71 16.54
CA GLY A 30 16.50 -18.11 16.85
C GLY A 30 17.86 -18.66 16.40
N TRP A 31 18.38 -18.18 15.26
CA TRP A 31 19.74 -18.54 14.82
C TRP A 31 20.80 -17.94 15.74
N PHE A 32 20.64 -16.69 16.17
CA PHE A 32 21.55 -16.03 17.09
C PHE A 32 21.60 -16.73 18.47
N LEU A 33 20.48 -17.28 18.91
CA LEU A 33 20.36 -18.09 20.13
C LEU A 33 20.81 -19.55 19.95
N GLY A 34 21.24 -19.95 18.75
CA GLY A 34 21.62 -21.33 18.43
C GLY A 34 20.45 -22.32 18.34
N GLN A 35 19.21 -21.84 18.35
CA GLN A 35 17.99 -22.67 18.30
C GLN A 35 17.54 -23.00 16.87
N VAL A 36 17.94 -22.19 15.88
CA VAL A 36 17.56 -22.35 14.48
C VAL A 36 18.81 -22.54 13.62
N PRO A 37 18.85 -23.54 12.72
CA PRO A 37 19.98 -23.74 11.83
C PRO A 37 20.14 -22.59 10.83
N PHE A 38 21.39 -22.25 10.50
CA PHE A 38 21.74 -21.10 9.64
C PHE A 38 20.97 -21.05 8.33
N PHE A 39 20.74 -22.20 7.68
CA PHE A 39 20.05 -22.25 6.39
C PHE A 39 18.59 -21.74 6.49
N LEU A 40 17.88 -21.99 7.59
CA LEU A 40 16.52 -21.49 7.79
C LEU A 40 16.51 -19.98 8.00
N ALA A 41 17.48 -19.44 8.75
CA ALA A 41 17.63 -18.00 8.92
C ALA A 41 17.95 -17.31 7.58
N ALA A 42 18.84 -17.89 6.76
CA ALA A 42 19.16 -17.38 5.44
C ALA A 42 17.93 -17.36 4.52
N VAL A 43 17.14 -18.44 4.50
CA VAL A 43 15.87 -18.50 3.75
C VAL A 43 14.89 -17.42 4.22
N GLY A 44 14.79 -17.19 5.54
CA GLY A 44 13.95 -16.13 6.10
C GLY A 44 14.35 -14.74 5.60
N VAL A 45 15.65 -14.42 5.58
CA VAL A 45 16.16 -13.14 5.06
C VAL A 45 15.87 -12.97 3.56
N VAL A 46 16.05 -14.02 2.77
CA VAL A 46 15.72 -14.00 1.32
C VAL A 46 14.22 -13.80 1.11
N ALA A 47 13.38 -14.51 1.86
CA ALA A 47 11.92 -14.36 1.78
C ALA A 47 11.46 -12.95 2.19
N GLY A 48 12.02 -12.41 3.28
CA GLY A 48 11.71 -11.06 3.77
C GLY A 48 12.13 -9.97 2.78
N SER A 49 13.33 -10.07 2.21
CA SER A 49 13.81 -9.12 1.20
C SER A 49 13.00 -9.18 -0.09
N TYR A 50 12.58 -10.37 -0.52
CA TYR A 50 11.66 -10.54 -1.65
C TYR A 50 10.28 -9.92 -1.37
N ALA A 51 9.70 -10.18 -0.20
CA ALA A 51 8.42 -9.60 0.20
C ALA A 51 8.47 -8.07 0.24
N PHE A 52 9.56 -7.49 0.76
CA PHE A 52 9.76 -6.04 0.78
C PHE A 52 9.82 -5.43 -0.63
N ARG A 53 10.55 -6.09 -1.55
CA ARG A 53 10.60 -5.66 -2.96
C ARG A 53 9.23 -5.78 -3.64
N ALA A 54 8.51 -6.88 -3.41
CA ALA A 54 7.17 -7.08 -3.95
C ALA A 54 6.19 -6.02 -3.42
N ALA A 55 6.23 -5.72 -2.12
CA ALA A 55 5.42 -4.68 -1.49
C ALA A 55 5.68 -3.30 -2.11
N ASN A 56 6.95 -2.93 -2.34
CA ASN A 56 7.28 -1.66 -3.00
C ASN A 56 6.71 -1.59 -4.43
N ARG A 57 6.77 -2.68 -5.20
CA ARG A 57 6.19 -2.73 -6.56
C ARG A 57 4.67 -2.60 -6.54
N VAL A 58 3.99 -3.33 -5.65
CA VAL A 58 2.53 -3.26 -5.49
C VAL A 58 2.12 -1.86 -5.02
N ASN A 59 2.85 -1.26 -4.09
CA ASN A 59 2.59 0.10 -3.61
C ASN A 59 2.78 1.14 -4.73
N ALA A 60 3.84 1.03 -5.52
CA ALA A 60 4.07 1.92 -6.65
C ALA A 60 2.99 1.77 -7.74
N TYR A 61 2.61 0.54 -8.07
CA TYR A 61 1.53 0.27 -9.03
C TYR A 61 0.18 0.78 -8.52
N THR A 62 -0.15 0.56 -7.25
CA THR A 62 -1.41 1.04 -6.67
C THR A 62 -1.45 2.56 -6.54
N ALA A 63 -0.32 3.21 -6.25
CA ALA A 63 -0.21 4.67 -6.28
C ALA A 63 -0.44 5.22 -7.70
N TRP A 64 0.27 4.69 -8.70
CA TRP A 64 0.08 5.05 -10.11
C TRP A 64 -1.36 4.83 -10.56
N LYS A 65 -1.93 3.66 -10.23
CA LYS A 65 -3.32 3.34 -10.59
C LYS A 65 -4.32 4.28 -9.92
N ARG A 66 -4.10 4.65 -8.66
CA ARG A 66 -4.96 5.63 -7.96
C ARG A 66 -4.93 7.00 -8.62
N GLU A 67 -3.77 7.43 -9.08
CA GLU A 67 -3.61 8.72 -9.76
C GLU A 67 -4.28 8.69 -11.14
N TRP A 68 -4.13 7.58 -11.86
CA TRP A 68 -4.85 7.35 -13.12
C TRP A 68 -6.37 7.31 -12.93
N ASP A 69 -6.85 6.56 -11.94
CA ASP A 69 -8.28 6.45 -11.62
C ASP A 69 -8.87 7.79 -11.15
N ALA A 70 -8.07 8.61 -10.45
CA ALA A 70 -8.47 9.95 -10.03
C ALA A 70 -8.68 10.92 -11.21
N MET A 71 -7.93 10.78 -12.30
CA MET A 71 -8.16 11.55 -13.53
C MET A 71 -9.49 11.18 -14.19
N GLY A 72 -9.92 9.91 -14.08
CA GLY A 72 -11.20 9.43 -14.61
C GLY A 72 -12.42 9.77 -13.75
N GLY A 73 -12.27 10.55 -12.67
CA GLY A 73 -13.36 10.86 -11.74
C GLY A 73 -13.78 9.66 -10.87
N ALA A 74 -13.03 8.56 -10.88
CA ALA A 74 -13.30 7.43 -10.01
C ALA A 74 -13.06 7.84 -8.54
N ARG A 75 -14.00 7.48 -7.66
CA ARG A 75 -13.93 7.82 -6.23
C ARG A 75 -12.59 7.40 -5.63
N ARG A 76 -11.98 8.32 -4.86
CA ARG A 76 -10.74 8.10 -4.09
C ARG A 76 -10.73 6.71 -3.42
N ALA A 77 -9.84 5.83 -3.88
CA ALA A 77 -9.60 4.55 -3.25
C ALA A 77 -9.06 4.73 -1.82
N SER A 78 -9.30 3.73 -0.95
CA SER A 78 -8.90 3.76 0.46
C SER A 78 -7.45 4.19 0.66
N PRO A 79 -7.17 5.08 1.64
CA PRO A 79 -5.81 5.55 1.90
C PRO A 79 -4.89 4.37 2.26
N PRO A 80 -3.60 4.45 1.90
CA PRO A 80 -2.63 3.44 2.32
C PRO A 80 -2.57 3.39 3.85
N VAL A 81 -2.36 2.20 4.43
CA VAL A 81 -2.12 2.08 5.87
C VAL A 81 -0.88 2.90 6.20
N PRO A 82 -0.95 3.90 7.09
CA PRO A 82 0.19 4.77 7.35
C PRO A 82 1.35 3.97 7.95
N ARG A 83 2.57 4.22 7.47
CA ARG A 83 3.83 3.55 7.91
C ARG A 83 3.99 3.54 9.45
N ARG A 84 3.47 4.55 10.14
CA ARG A 84 3.45 4.65 11.61
C ARG A 84 2.67 3.51 12.27
N ILE A 85 1.55 3.06 11.68
CA ILE A 85 0.78 1.92 12.19
C ILE A 85 1.59 0.63 12.01
N MET A 86 2.25 0.44 10.87
CA MET A 86 3.10 -0.75 10.67
C MET A 86 4.25 -0.81 11.68
N LEU A 87 4.92 0.32 11.94
CA LEU A 87 5.95 0.44 12.97
C LEU A 87 5.40 0.19 14.38
N GLY A 88 4.22 0.73 14.68
CA GLY A 88 3.56 0.52 15.97
C GLY A 88 3.19 -0.95 16.20
N VAL A 89 2.67 -1.64 15.19
CA VAL A 89 2.37 -3.08 15.26
C VAL A 89 3.65 -3.90 15.45
N ALA A 90 4.71 -3.60 14.70
CA ALA A 90 5.98 -4.30 14.85
C ALA A 90 6.59 -4.13 16.25
N ALA A 91 6.59 -2.89 16.78
CA ALA A 91 7.04 -2.61 18.13
C ALA A 91 6.18 -3.32 19.19
N TRP A 92 4.85 -3.35 18.99
CA TRP A 92 3.93 -4.06 19.87
C TRP A 92 4.20 -5.57 19.88
N CYS A 93 4.47 -6.19 18.73
CA CYS A 93 4.82 -7.62 18.66
C CYS A 93 6.11 -7.93 19.43
N VAL A 94 7.13 -7.07 19.35
CA VAL A 94 8.39 -7.25 20.09
C VAL A 94 8.14 -7.14 21.61
N LEU A 95 7.36 -6.15 22.04
CA LEU A 95 6.99 -5.98 23.45
C LEU A 95 6.14 -7.15 23.96
N ALA A 96 5.21 -7.66 23.14
CA ALA A 96 4.40 -8.82 23.49
C ALA A 96 5.26 -10.07 23.66
N TRP A 97 6.25 -10.29 22.79
CA TRP A 97 7.19 -11.39 22.92
C TRP A 97 8.02 -11.28 24.22
N LEU A 98 8.59 -10.11 24.49
CA LEU A 98 9.32 -9.86 25.75
C LEU A 98 8.45 -10.07 26.99
N ALA A 99 7.19 -9.64 26.94
CA ALA A 99 6.24 -9.81 28.03
C ALA A 99 5.91 -11.29 28.30
N VAL A 100 5.85 -12.12 27.26
CA VAL A 100 5.65 -13.58 27.40
C VAL A 100 6.89 -14.24 27.98
N ASP A 101 8.08 -13.90 27.47
CA ASP A 101 9.35 -14.46 27.95
C ASP A 101 9.60 -14.12 29.43
N SER A 102 9.26 -12.90 29.83
CA SER A 102 9.41 -12.40 31.21
C SER A 102 8.31 -12.84 32.16
N ALA A 103 7.27 -13.57 31.70
CA ALA A 103 6.10 -13.89 32.52
C ALA A 103 6.41 -14.84 33.70
N SER A 104 7.54 -15.54 33.64
CA SER A 104 8.00 -16.46 34.69
C SER A 104 8.71 -15.76 35.86
N ASP A 105 9.18 -14.52 35.67
CA ASP A 105 9.88 -13.75 36.70
C ASP A 105 8.86 -13.02 37.61
N PRO A 106 8.85 -13.29 38.94
CA PRO A 106 7.97 -12.61 39.89
C PRO A 106 8.08 -11.09 39.85
N ALA A 107 9.27 -10.53 39.60
CA ALA A 107 9.50 -9.09 39.53
C ALA A 107 8.85 -8.45 38.29
N MET A 108 8.61 -9.23 37.24
CA MET A 108 8.06 -8.76 35.96
C MET A 108 6.55 -8.92 35.84
N GLN A 109 5.88 -9.59 36.79
CA GLN A 109 4.44 -9.84 36.72
C GLN A 109 3.61 -8.55 36.64
N GLY A 110 3.99 -7.52 37.39
CA GLY A 110 3.32 -6.21 37.37
C GLY A 110 3.38 -5.52 36.00
N PRO A 111 4.59 -5.26 35.46
CA PRO A 111 4.75 -4.70 34.12
C PRO A 111 4.07 -5.51 33.01
N VAL A 112 4.17 -6.85 33.04
CA VAL A 112 3.52 -7.74 32.07
C VAL A 112 2.00 -7.61 32.14
N ALA A 113 1.42 -7.60 33.35
CA ALA A 113 -0.02 -7.41 33.53
C ALA A 113 -0.49 -6.04 33.00
N LEU A 114 0.26 -4.97 33.28
CA LEU A 114 -0.04 -3.62 32.76
C LEU A 114 0.03 -3.54 31.23
N PHE A 115 1.01 -4.21 30.61
CA PHE A 115 1.12 -4.29 29.15
C PHE A 115 -0.11 -4.95 28.51
N TRP A 116 -0.55 -6.10 29.05
CA TRP A 116 -1.72 -6.80 28.54
C TRP A 116 -3.02 -6.04 28.79
N LEU A 117 -3.19 -5.44 29.98
CA LEU A 117 -4.32 -4.56 30.29
C LEU A 117 -4.37 -3.34 29.33
N GLY A 118 -3.24 -2.69 29.11
CA GLY A 118 -3.13 -1.57 28.18
C GLY A 118 -3.46 -1.98 26.73
N SER A 119 -2.98 -3.15 26.31
CA SER A 119 -3.27 -3.71 24.98
C SER A 119 -4.76 -4.04 24.82
N ALA A 120 -5.38 -4.65 25.83
CA ALA A 120 -6.81 -4.91 25.84
C ALA A 120 -7.64 -3.61 25.76
N ALA A 121 -7.26 -2.59 26.53
CA ALA A 121 -7.91 -1.28 26.49
C ALA A 121 -7.81 -0.64 25.09
N LEU A 122 -6.65 -0.70 24.45
CA LEU A 122 -6.47 -0.21 23.06
C LEU A 122 -7.38 -0.93 22.06
N VAL A 123 -7.51 -2.25 22.17
CA VAL A 123 -8.41 -3.05 21.32
C VAL A 123 -9.86 -2.64 21.53
N VAL A 124 -10.30 -2.47 22.79
CA VAL A 124 -11.66 -2.01 23.12
C VAL A 124 -11.91 -0.62 22.54
N ILE A 125 -10.99 0.33 22.71
CA ILE A 125 -11.10 1.68 22.14
C ILE A 125 -11.18 1.61 20.61
N ALA A 126 -10.34 0.79 19.96
CA ALA A 126 -10.38 0.62 18.51
C ALA A 126 -11.71 0.04 18.04
N ALA A 127 -12.24 -0.97 18.73
CA ALA A 127 -13.54 -1.58 18.44
C ALA A 127 -14.69 -0.58 18.61
N VAL A 128 -14.70 0.19 19.71
CA VAL A 128 -15.69 1.25 19.95
C VAL A 128 -15.61 2.32 18.86
N ARG A 129 -14.40 2.78 18.52
CA ARG A 129 -14.23 3.78 17.44
C ARG A 129 -14.66 3.24 16.08
N TRP A 130 -14.45 1.96 15.81
CA TRP A 130 -14.90 1.31 14.59
C TRP A 130 -16.42 1.18 14.54
N ALA A 131 -17.06 0.76 15.64
CA ALA A 131 -18.51 0.69 15.77
C ALA A 131 -19.17 2.07 15.68
N MET A 132 -18.54 3.09 16.25
CA MET A 132 -19.00 4.49 16.19
C MET A 132 -18.62 5.19 14.88
N LYS A 133 -17.86 4.55 13.98
CA LYS A 133 -17.46 5.15 12.70
C LYS A 133 -18.70 5.34 11.84
N LYS A 134 -19.30 6.53 11.92
CA LYS A 134 -20.43 6.93 11.09
C LYS A 134 -20.05 6.62 9.64
N ARG A 135 -20.89 5.81 8.97
CA ARG A 135 -20.71 5.51 7.54
C ARG A 135 -20.55 6.86 6.83
N PRO A 136 -19.52 7.04 5.98
CA PRO A 136 -19.34 8.30 5.29
C PRO A 136 -20.64 8.64 4.58
N LYS A 137 -21.27 9.76 4.95
CA LYS A 137 -22.45 10.27 4.26
C LYS A 137 -22.07 10.32 2.78
N PRO A 138 -22.86 9.72 1.87
CA PRO A 138 -22.58 9.82 0.45
C PRO A 138 -22.43 11.30 0.14
N GLN A 139 -21.23 11.72 -0.28
CA GLN A 139 -21.09 13.08 -0.78
C GLN A 139 -22.09 13.20 -1.94
N PRO A 140 -22.90 14.28 -1.98
CA PRO A 140 -23.72 14.54 -3.15
C PRO A 140 -22.77 14.49 -4.34
N ARG A 141 -23.06 13.60 -5.30
CA ARG A 141 -22.31 13.56 -6.56
C ARG A 141 -22.24 15.01 -7.01
N SER A 142 -21.04 15.58 -7.08
CA SER A 142 -20.82 16.82 -7.81
C SER A 142 -21.56 16.60 -9.12
N MET A 143 -22.69 17.30 -9.29
CA MET A 143 -23.47 17.18 -10.52
C MET A 143 -22.45 17.34 -11.63
N PRO A 144 -22.35 16.39 -12.58
CA PRO A 144 -21.49 16.61 -13.72
C PRO A 144 -21.87 17.99 -14.22
N VAL A 145 -20.93 18.94 -14.16
CA VAL A 145 -21.06 20.17 -14.93
C VAL A 145 -20.97 19.65 -16.35
N ALA A 146 -22.11 19.25 -16.90
CA ALA A 146 -22.27 19.07 -18.30
C ALA A 146 -21.97 20.46 -18.85
N VAL A 147 -20.74 20.66 -19.29
CA VAL A 147 -20.45 21.70 -20.26
C VAL A 147 -21.24 21.25 -21.48
N CYS A 148 -22.50 21.67 -21.53
CA CYS A 148 -23.30 21.60 -22.72
C CYS A 148 -22.58 22.53 -23.70
N VAL A 149 -21.64 21.99 -24.45
CA VAL A 149 -21.17 22.64 -25.67
C VAL A 149 -22.42 22.69 -26.53
N SER A 150 -23.05 23.86 -26.58
CA SER A 150 -24.30 24.07 -27.27
C SER A 150 -24.08 23.80 -28.76
N GLY A 151 -24.45 22.60 -29.19
CA GLY A 151 -24.48 22.21 -30.60
C GLY A 151 -23.11 21.85 -31.18
N GLY A 152 -22.96 20.58 -31.56
CA GLY A 152 -22.41 20.21 -32.87
C GLY A 152 -21.16 20.91 -33.39
N ALA A 153 -20.18 21.27 -32.55
CA ALA A 153 -18.82 21.43 -33.04
C ALA A 153 -18.31 20.01 -33.34
N GLY A 154 -18.68 19.49 -34.51
CA GLY A 154 -18.09 18.27 -35.06
C GLY A 154 -16.58 18.39 -34.93
N SER A 155 -15.92 17.29 -34.55
CA SER A 155 -14.46 17.29 -34.42
C SER A 155 -13.87 17.94 -35.68
N PRO A 156 -12.98 18.94 -35.55
CA PRO A 156 -12.40 19.59 -36.72
C PRO A 156 -11.84 18.51 -37.64
N SER A 157 -12.12 18.64 -38.94
CA SER A 157 -11.58 17.70 -39.91
C SER A 157 -10.05 17.69 -39.78
N VAL A 158 -9.42 16.55 -40.08
CA VAL A 158 -7.95 16.44 -40.01
C VAL A 158 -7.26 17.58 -40.75
N ALA A 159 -7.82 18.01 -41.88
CA ALA A 159 -7.35 19.17 -42.63
C ALA A 159 -7.47 20.49 -41.86
N SER A 160 -8.60 20.74 -41.19
CA SER A 160 -8.81 21.92 -40.33
C SER A 160 -7.85 21.93 -39.13
N ALA A 161 -7.65 20.78 -38.49
CA ALA A 161 -6.71 20.63 -37.39
C ALA A 161 -5.25 20.86 -37.85
N MET A 162 -4.89 20.34 -39.03
CA MET A 162 -3.58 20.54 -39.63
C MET A 162 -3.33 21.99 -40.05
N ALA A 163 -4.35 22.68 -40.55
CA ALA A 163 -4.25 24.10 -40.92
C ALA A 163 -4.14 25.04 -39.70
N ALA A 164 -4.68 24.63 -38.55
CA ALA A 164 -4.58 25.38 -37.30
C ALA A 164 -3.23 25.20 -36.58
N LEU A 165 -2.36 24.32 -37.06
CA LEU A 165 -1.04 24.10 -36.45
C LEU A 165 -0.09 25.28 -36.77
N PRO A 166 0.64 25.80 -35.77
CA PRO A 166 1.74 26.72 -35.99
C PRO A 166 2.76 26.17 -36.99
N ALA A 167 3.29 27.03 -37.87
CA ALA A 167 4.18 26.66 -38.97
C ALA A 167 5.46 25.89 -38.55
N HIS A 168 5.89 25.99 -37.30
CA HIS A 168 7.03 25.23 -36.81
C HIS A 168 6.72 23.74 -36.59
N LEU A 169 5.46 23.37 -36.32
CA LEU A 169 5.04 21.98 -36.06
C LEU A 169 4.78 21.18 -37.34
N THR A 170 4.34 21.83 -38.42
CA THR A 170 4.11 21.17 -39.71
C THR A 170 5.41 20.60 -40.29
N SER A 171 6.55 21.26 -40.03
CA SER A 171 7.88 20.80 -40.45
C SER A 171 8.35 19.52 -39.74
N PHE A 172 7.85 19.25 -38.53
CA PHE A 172 8.17 18.03 -37.77
C PHE A 172 7.38 16.83 -38.28
N ILE A 173 6.09 17.01 -38.58
CA ILE A 173 5.21 15.94 -39.07
C ILE A 173 5.64 15.48 -40.47
N ALA A 174 6.10 16.40 -41.32
CA ALA A 174 6.60 16.07 -42.66
C ALA A 174 7.90 15.24 -42.67
N ARG A 175 8.59 15.10 -41.53
CA ARG A 175 9.88 14.40 -41.43
C ARG A 175 9.79 12.96 -40.93
N GLU A 176 8.63 12.51 -40.43
CA GLU A 176 8.41 11.12 -40.05
C GLU A 176 7.62 10.40 -41.16
N PRO A 177 8.28 9.78 -42.15
CA PRO A 177 7.60 8.81 -42.99
C PRO A 177 7.17 7.65 -42.09
N LEU A 178 5.85 7.44 -41.99
CA LEU A 178 5.27 6.26 -41.36
C LEU A 178 5.83 5.00 -42.04
N SER A 179 6.91 4.45 -41.48
CA SER A 179 7.41 3.14 -41.85
C SER A 179 6.35 2.12 -41.44
N SER A 180 5.58 1.68 -42.44
CA SER A 180 4.54 0.66 -42.32
C SER A 180 5.16 -0.72 -42.17
#